data_AF-A0A3M1KY74-F1
#
_entry.id   AF-A0A3M1KY74-F1
#
_cell.length_a   1.000
_cell.length_b   1.000
_cell.length_c   1.000
_cell.angle_alpha   90.00
_cell.angle_beta   90.00
_cell.angle_gamma   90.00
#
_symmetry.space_group_name_H-M   'P 1'
#
loop_
_entity.id
_entity.type
_entity.pdbx_description
1 polymer ?
#
loop_
_entity_poly.entity_id
_entity_poly.type
_entity_poly.pdbx_seq_one_letter_code
_entity_poly.pdbx_strand_id
1 'polypeptide(L)'
;MAFPMVATLQELDAARRLLQQAWQEVQEEKQTSAPMPQLGMILEVPAPLLNLEGFLQRVDFISVGSNDLLQFLLAVDRNNQRVNGLYSHFQPALLQALKRVVGACQKADVALHLCGEMAADPLAAALLVGMG
;
A
#
# COMPACT_ATOMS: atom_id res chain seq x y z
N MET A 1 -9.36 1.09 7.30
CA MET A 1 -9.50 -0.09 6.42
C MET A 1 -8.60 0.10 5.21
N ALA A 2 -7.81 -0.91 4.83
CA ALA A 2 -6.95 -0.85 3.64
C ALA A 2 -7.43 -1.85 2.58
N PHE A 3 -7.47 -1.44 1.32
CA PHE A 3 -7.86 -2.31 0.20
C PHE A 3 -6.64 -2.93 -0.50
N PRO A 4 -6.58 -4.27 -0.63
CA PRO A 4 -5.50 -4.96 -1.34
C PRO A 4 -5.66 -4.89 -2.86
N MET A 5 -4.58 -5.16 -3.59
CA MET A 5 -4.51 -5.39 -5.03
C MET A 5 -5.12 -4.27 -5.88
N VAL A 6 -5.15 -3.04 -5.37
CA VAL A 6 -5.67 -1.88 -6.09
C VAL A 6 -4.67 -1.46 -7.16
N ALA A 7 -5.05 -1.61 -8.43
CA ALA A 7 -4.20 -1.25 -9.57
C ALA A 7 -4.62 0.07 -10.21
N THR A 8 -5.90 0.43 -10.11
CA THR A 8 -6.51 1.55 -10.83
C THR A 8 -7.29 2.49 -9.90
N LEU A 9 -7.47 3.74 -10.33
CA LEU A 9 -8.27 4.71 -9.57
C LEU A 9 -9.75 4.31 -9.53
N GLN A 10 -10.24 3.66 -10.59
CA GLN A 10 -11.61 3.18 -10.69
C GLN A 10 -11.94 2.12 -9.63
N GLU A 11 -11.01 1.20 -9.38
CA GLU A 11 -11.14 0.20 -8.30
C GLU A 11 -11.19 0.88 -6.94
N LEU A 12 -10.30 1.85 -6.68
CA LEU A 12 -10.27 2.58 -5.42
C LEU A 12 -11.57 3.40 -5.20
N ASP A 13 -12.05 4.07 -6.25
CA ASP A 13 -13.29 4.85 -6.17
C ASP A 13 -14.51 3.94 -6.00
N ALA A 14 -14.52 2.74 -6.60
CA ALA A 14 -15.56 1.74 -6.34
C ALA A 14 -15.52 1.23 -4.90
N ALA A 15 -14.34 0.91 -4.36
CA ALA A 15 -14.16 0.49 -2.99
C ALA A 15 -14.62 1.58 -2.00
N ARG A 16 -14.31 2.86 -2.26
CA ARG A 16 -14.81 3.98 -1.44
C ARG A 16 -16.33 4.04 -1.41
N ARG A 17 -16.99 3.92 -2.57
CA ARG A 17 -18.46 3.94 -2.65
C ARG A 17 -19.09 2.82 -1.82
N LEU A 18 -18.55 1.61 -1.92
CA LEU A 18 -19.03 0.46 -1.15
C LEU A 18 -18.79 0.65 0.36
N LEU A 19 -17.65 1.19 0.76
CA LEU A 19 -17.37 1.51 2.16
C LEU A 19 -18.34 2.57 2.71
N GLN A 20 -18.61 3.63 1.94
CA GLN A 20 -19.55 4.69 2.31
C GLN A 20 -20.97 4.14 2.46
N GLN A 21 -21.41 3.32 1.52
CA GLN A 21 -22.71 2.67 1.58
C GLN A 21 -22.83 1.79 2.83
N ALA A 22 -21.87 0.89 3.06
CA ALA A 22 -21.89 0.01 4.23
C ALA A 22 -21.84 0.80 5.55
N TRP A 23 -21.07 1.89 5.60
CA TRP A 23 -21.03 2.77 6.76
C TRP A 23 -22.39 3.42 7.01
N GLN A 24 -23.06 3.93 5.98
CA GLN A 24 -24.41 4.51 6.09
C GLN A 24 -25.44 3.47 6.59
N GLU A 25 -25.44 2.27 6.00
CA GLU A 25 -26.36 1.20 6.38
C GLU A 25 -26.22 0.83 7.88
N VAL A 26 -24.98 0.71 8.37
CA VAL A 26 -24.72 0.40 9.80
C VAL A 26 -25.18 1.53 10.72
N GLN A 27 -25.00 2.80 10.32
CA GLN A 27 -25.44 3.96 11.09
C GLN A 27 -26.96 3.97 11.25
N GLU A 28 -27.67 3.72 10.15
CA GLU A 28 -29.13 3.66 10.10
C GLU A 28 -29.67 2.51 10.93
N GLU A 29 -29.11 1.30 10.78
CA GLU A 29 -29.57 0.11 11.51
C GLU A 29 -29.32 0.21 13.01
N LYS A 30 -28.15 0.72 13.41
CA LYS A 30 -27.76 0.84 14.82
C LYS A 30 -28.24 2.14 15.48
N GLN A 31 -28.87 3.04 14.73
CA GLN A 31 -29.29 4.37 15.20
C GLN A 31 -28.15 5.09 15.93
N THR A 32 -26.94 5.00 15.37
CA THR A 32 -25.71 5.53 15.97
C THR A 32 -25.02 6.49 15.01
N SER A 33 -24.09 7.27 15.55
CA SER A 33 -23.20 8.16 14.79
C SER A 33 -21.74 7.81 15.08
N ALA A 34 -21.27 6.74 14.43
CA ALA A 34 -19.86 6.35 14.36
C ALA A 34 -19.12 7.16 13.28
N PRO A 35 -17.85 7.52 13.50
CA PRO A 35 -17.02 8.16 12.49
C PRO A 35 -16.81 7.22 11.28
N MET A 36 -16.62 7.80 10.10
CA MET A 36 -16.26 7.01 8.91
C MET A 36 -14.87 6.36 9.13
N PRO A 37 -14.71 5.05 8.86
CA PRO A 37 -13.40 4.43 8.91
C PRO A 37 -12.45 5.08 7.91
N GLN A 38 -11.20 5.31 8.34
CA GLN A 38 -10.15 5.76 7.42
C GLN A 38 -10.02 4.78 6.25
N LEU A 39 -9.85 5.30 5.04
CA LEU A 39 -9.67 4.56 3.81
C LEU A 39 -8.21 4.60 3.40
N GLY A 40 -7.57 3.45 3.40
CA GLY A 40 -6.23 3.27 2.86
C GLY A 40 -6.21 2.28 1.70
N MET A 41 -5.04 2.14 1.10
CA MET A 41 -4.76 1.09 0.13
C MET A 41 -3.46 0.37 0.46
N ILE A 42 -3.39 -0.90 0.10
CA ILE A 42 -2.15 -1.65 0.15
C ILE A 42 -1.44 -1.45 -1.20
N LEU A 43 -0.28 -0.80 -1.17
CA LEU A 43 0.57 -0.63 -2.33
C LEU A 43 1.41 -1.90 -2.52
N GLU A 44 0.83 -2.84 -3.26
CA GLU A 44 1.42 -4.17 -3.48
C GLU A 44 1.47 -4.58 -4.95
N VAL A 45 0.95 -3.75 -5.86
CA VAL A 45 1.10 -3.90 -7.31
C VAL A 45 1.86 -2.70 -7.88
N PRO A 46 2.57 -2.83 -9.03
CA PRO A 46 3.41 -1.76 -9.55
C PRO A 46 2.64 -0.60 -10.21
N ALA A 47 1.44 -0.85 -10.74
CA ALA A 47 0.70 0.14 -11.53
C ALA A 47 0.46 1.48 -10.79
N PRO A 48 0.05 1.50 -9.50
CA PRO A 48 -0.08 2.74 -8.73
C PRO A 48 1.21 3.54 -8.60
N LEU A 49 2.40 2.92 -8.66
CA LEU A 49 3.67 3.65 -8.61
C LEU A 49 3.80 4.66 -9.75
N LEU A 50 3.18 4.39 -10.90
CA LEU A 50 3.22 5.27 -12.06
C LEU A 50 2.30 6.49 -11.92
N ASN A 51 1.27 6.41 -11.08
CA ASN A 51 0.27 7.45 -10.88
C ASN A 51 -0.04 7.70 -9.39
N LEU A 52 0.99 7.74 -8.54
CA LEU A 52 0.84 7.84 -7.08
C LEU A 52 -0.02 9.04 -6.66
N GLU A 53 0.17 10.20 -7.29
CA GLU A 53 -0.56 11.44 -6.94
C GLU A 53 -2.08 11.27 -7.04
N GLY A 54 -2.56 10.54 -8.05
CA GLY A 54 -3.98 10.24 -8.19
C GLY A 54 -4.53 9.41 -7.02
N PHE A 55 -3.74 8.48 -6.50
CA PHE A 55 -4.12 7.66 -5.34
C PHE A 55 -4.02 8.44 -4.03
N LEU A 56 -2.99 9.25 -3.86
CA LEU A 56 -2.77 10.03 -2.63
C LEU A 56 -3.89 11.06 -2.37
N GLN A 57 -4.51 11.60 -3.42
CA GLN A 57 -5.70 12.47 -3.28
C GLN A 57 -6.97 11.74 -2.79
N ARG A 58 -6.91 10.40 -2.68
CA ARG A 58 -8.05 9.52 -2.51
C ARG A 58 -7.94 8.65 -1.25
N VAL A 59 -6.78 8.58 -0.61
CA VAL A 59 -6.55 7.72 0.56
C VAL A 59 -6.09 8.55 1.74
N ASP A 60 -6.50 8.13 2.93
CA ASP A 60 -6.02 8.68 4.19
C ASP A 60 -4.62 8.13 4.54
N PHE A 61 -4.29 6.94 4.04
CA PHE A 61 -2.99 6.30 4.24
C PHE A 61 -2.64 5.28 3.15
N ILE A 62 -1.34 5.01 3.01
CA ILE A 62 -0.78 3.93 2.18
C ILE A 62 -0.15 2.91 3.11
N SER A 63 -0.36 1.62 2.86
CA SER A 63 0.42 0.53 3.46
C SER A 63 1.19 -0.19 2.37
N VAL A 64 2.52 -0.20 2.38
CA VAL A 64 3.28 -0.92 1.36
C VAL A 64 3.29 -2.42 1.67
N GLY A 65 2.76 -3.23 0.76
CA GLY A 65 2.87 -4.69 0.81
C GLY A 65 4.18 -5.13 0.19
N SER A 66 5.27 -5.10 0.97
CA SER A 66 6.64 -5.30 0.45
C SER A 66 6.83 -6.62 -0.31
N ASN A 67 6.12 -7.66 0.10
CA ASN A 67 6.28 -9.00 -0.47
C ASN A 67 5.77 -9.07 -1.91
N ASP A 68 4.49 -8.76 -2.09
CA ASP A 68 3.83 -8.82 -3.38
C ASP A 68 4.36 -7.71 -4.31
N LEU A 69 4.68 -6.52 -3.76
CA LEU A 69 5.30 -5.46 -4.54
C LEU A 69 6.62 -5.90 -5.15
N LEU A 70 7.49 -6.55 -4.37
CA LEU A 70 8.76 -7.09 -4.86
C LEU A 70 8.54 -8.18 -5.92
N GLN A 71 7.63 -9.11 -5.65
CA GLN A 71 7.28 -10.19 -6.58
C GLN A 71 6.83 -9.64 -7.94
N PHE A 72 5.92 -8.67 -7.95
CA PHE A 72 5.43 -8.08 -9.21
C PHE A 72 6.43 -7.14 -9.87
N LEU A 73 7.27 -6.43 -9.11
CA LEU A 73 8.34 -5.60 -9.69
C LEU A 73 9.41 -6.44 -10.39
N LEU A 74 9.73 -7.63 -9.85
CA LEU A 74 10.74 -8.52 -10.44
C LEU A 74 10.17 -9.56 -11.39
N ALA A 75 8.84 -9.71 -11.44
CA ALA A 75 8.16 -10.82 -12.10
C ALA A 75 8.67 -12.20 -11.63
N VAL A 76 8.89 -12.34 -10.32
CA VAL A 76 9.40 -13.55 -9.67
C VAL A 76 8.41 -14.06 -8.63
N ASP A 77 7.92 -15.27 -8.84
CA ASP A 77 7.13 -15.98 -7.83
C ASP A 77 8.05 -16.46 -6.68
N ARG A 78 7.84 -15.93 -5.48
CA ARG A 78 8.64 -16.30 -4.29
C ARG A 78 8.46 -17.75 -3.85
N ASN A 79 7.35 -18.39 -4.21
CA ASN A 79 7.09 -19.79 -3.91
C ASN A 79 7.77 -20.74 -4.90
N ASN A 80 8.33 -20.20 -6.00
CA ASN A 80 9.04 -20.98 -6.98
C ASN A 80 10.52 -21.14 -6.59
N GLN A 81 10.86 -22.32 -6.08
CA GLN A 81 12.22 -22.67 -5.64
C GLN A 81 13.31 -22.45 -6.69
N ARG A 82 12.98 -22.45 -8.00
CA ARG A 82 13.96 -22.22 -9.07
C ARG A 82 14.43 -20.77 -9.16
N VAL A 83 13.65 -19.84 -8.64
CA VAL A 83 13.87 -18.39 -8.77
C VAL A 83 13.83 -17.64 -7.44
N ASN A 84 13.60 -18.32 -6.31
CA ASN A 84 13.54 -17.69 -5.00
C ASN A 84 14.83 -16.94 -4.61
N GLY A 85 15.98 -17.36 -5.15
CA GLY A 85 17.27 -16.69 -4.92
C GLY A 85 17.35 -15.28 -5.51
N LEU A 86 16.42 -14.92 -6.42
CA LEU A 86 16.28 -13.56 -6.95
C LEU A 86 15.48 -12.64 -6.02
N TYR A 87 14.74 -13.21 -5.08
CA TYR A 87 13.90 -12.48 -4.14
C TYR A 87 14.75 -11.94 -2.99
N SER A 88 14.95 -10.62 -2.95
CA SER A 88 15.64 -9.92 -1.87
C SER A 88 14.99 -8.58 -1.59
N HIS A 89 14.77 -8.25 -0.32
CA HIS A 89 14.21 -6.95 0.09
C HIS A 89 15.14 -5.77 -0.22
N PHE A 90 16.43 -6.03 -0.48
CA PHE A 90 17.42 -5.01 -0.81
C PHE A 90 17.57 -4.79 -2.33
N GLN A 91 16.63 -5.27 -3.13
CA GLN A 91 16.65 -5.09 -4.56
C GLN A 91 16.55 -3.60 -4.92
N PRO A 92 17.47 -3.04 -5.73
CA PRO A 92 17.51 -1.61 -6.01
C PRO A 92 16.19 -1.05 -6.56
N ALA A 93 15.45 -1.84 -7.34
CA ALA A 93 14.14 -1.44 -7.88
C ALA A 93 13.10 -1.20 -6.78
N LEU A 94 13.04 -2.09 -5.78
CA LEU A 94 12.14 -1.93 -4.63
C LEU A 94 12.55 -0.71 -3.79
N LEU A 95 13.85 -0.56 -3.50
CA LEU A 95 14.35 0.56 -2.71
C LEU A 95 14.08 1.92 -3.38
N GLN A 96 14.22 2.01 -4.71
CA GLN A 96 13.86 3.20 -5.47
C GLN A 96 12.36 3.47 -5.46
N ALA A 97 11.53 2.43 -5.59
CA ALA A 97 10.08 2.55 -5.49
C ALA A 97 9.67 3.07 -4.11
N LEU A 98 10.20 2.49 -3.03
CA LEU A 98 9.96 2.92 -1.65
C LEU A 98 10.36 4.39 -1.44
N LYS A 99 11.56 4.78 -1.87
CA LYS A 99 12.02 6.18 -1.79
C LYS A 99 11.07 7.15 -2.51
N ARG A 100 10.56 6.77 -3.68
CA ARG A 100 9.58 7.57 -4.42
C ARG A 100 8.25 7.67 -3.66
N VAL A 101 7.77 6.57 -3.08
CA VAL A 101 6.52 6.52 -2.31
C VAL A 101 6.65 7.38 -1.05
N VAL A 102 7.73 7.24 -0.29
CA VAL A 102 8.01 8.07 0.90
C VAL A 102 7.95 9.55 0.55
N GLY A 103 8.70 9.97 -0.48
CA GLY A 103 8.70 11.37 -0.89
C GLY A 103 7.36 11.87 -1.42
N ALA A 104 6.54 11.01 -2.03
CA ALA A 104 5.21 11.39 -2.49
C ALA A 104 4.21 11.51 -1.32
N CYS A 105 4.22 10.57 -0.39
CA CYS A 105 3.37 10.59 0.81
C CYS A 105 3.69 11.80 1.70
N GLN A 106 4.98 12.09 1.94
CA GLN A 106 5.41 13.27 2.71
C GLN A 106 4.93 14.58 2.08
N LYS A 107 4.97 14.70 0.75
CA LYS A 107 4.48 15.89 0.04
C LYS A 107 2.96 16.03 0.10
N ALA A 108 2.24 14.92 0.13
CA ALA A 108 0.78 14.89 0.14
C ALA A 108 0.18 14.89 1.55
N ASP A 109 1.02 14.86 2.60
CA ASP A 109 0.61 14.70 4.00
C ASP A 109 -0.26 13.44 4.22
N VAL A 110 0.12 12.34 3.55
CA VAL A 110 -0.56 11.04 3.64
C VAL A 110 0.27 10.10 4.50
N ALA A 111 -0.37 9.47 5.49
CA ALA A 111 0.32 8.52 6.36
C ALA A 111 0.84 7.31 5.57
N LEU A 112 2.06 6.87 5.89
CA LEU A 112 2.71 5.75 5.23
C LEU A 112 3.05 4.66 6.26
N HIS A 113 2.67 3.43 5.94
CA HIS A 113 2.96 2.24 6.71
C HIS A 113 3.64 1.19 5.83
N LEU A 114 4.27 0.21 6.46
CA LEU A 114 4.87 -0.95 5.79
C LEU A 114 4.33 -2.22 6.41
N CYS A 115 3.97 -3.19 5.56
CA CYS A 115 3.66 -4.55 5.94
C CYS A 115 4.45 -5.56 5.10
N GLY A 116 4.43 -6.82 5.54
CA GLY A 116 5.22 -7.91 4.94
C GLY A 116 6.55 -8.15 5.66
N GLU A 117 7.33 -9.09 5.12
CA GLU A 117 8.53 -9.60 5.79
C GLU A 117 9.62 -8.53 5.96
N MET A 118 9.69 -7.57 5.03
CA MET A 118 10.62 -6.44 5.12
C MET A 118 10.41 -5.59 6.39
N ALA A 119 9.19 -5.52 6.92
CA ALA A 119 8.91 -4.76 8.14
C ALA A 119 9.51 -5.40 9.41
N ALA A 120 9.79 -6.70 9.36
CA ALA A 120 10.37 -7.45 10.47
C ALA A 120 11.89 -7.62 10.37
N ASP A 121 12.51 -7.22 9.24
CA ASP A 121 13.95 -7.30 9.03
C ASP A 121 14.65 -6.09 9.69
N PRO A 122 15.54 -6.29 10.68
CA PRO A 122 16.24 -5.20 11.36
C PRO A 122 17.10 -4.32 10.45
N LEU A 123 17.71 -4.89 9.40
CA LEU A 123 18.52 -4.13 8.44
C LEU A 123 17.62 -3.28 7.55
N ALA A 124 16.48 -3.83 7.11
CA ALA A 124 15.48 -3.06 6.38
C ALA A 124 14.91 -1.94 7.23
N ALA A 125 14.59 -2.20 8.50
CA ALA A 125 14.08 -1.19 9.43
C ALA A 125 15.04 0.01 9.57
N ALA A 126 16.34 -0.23 9.75
CA ALA A 126 17.35 0.84 9.81
C ALA A 126 17.39 1.68 8.51
N LEU A 127 17.30 1.03 7.36
CA LEU A 127 17.26 1.69 6.06
C LEU A 127 15.98 2.51 5.88
N LEU A 128 14.83 1.97 6.26
CA LEU A 128 13.53 2.63 6.14
C LEU A 128 13.45 3.88 7.02
N VAL A 129 13.91 3.80 8.27
CA VAL A 129 14.03 4.97 9.16
C VAL A 129 14.91 6.06 8.52
N GLY A 130 15.98 5.67 7.82
CA GLY A 130 16.83 6.59 7.07
C GLY A 130 16.19 7.18 5.80
N MET A 131 15.16 6.54 5.25
CA MET A 131 14.39 7.05 4.10
C MET A 131 13.31 8.05 4.52
N GLY A 132 12.85 7.98 5.77
CA GLY A 132 11.76 8.80 6.33
C GLY A 132 10.39 8.15 6.14
#